data_AF-C6W667-F1
#
_entry.id   AF-C6W667-F1
#
_cell.length_a   1.000
_cell.length_b   1.000
_cell.length_c   1.000
_cell.angle_alpha   90.00
_cell.angle_beta   90.00
_cell.angle_gamma   90.00
#
_symmetry.space_group_name_H-M   'P 1'
#
loop_
_entity.id
_entity.type
_entity.pdbx_description
1 polymer ?
#
loop_
_entity_poly.entity_id
_entity_poly.type
_entity_poly.pdbx_seq_one_letter_code
_entity_poly.pdbx_strand_id
1 'polypeptide(L)'
;MEIHHHQQRTRSYRYVVYLVLAAIAAGISIYFYAPKPVNEAANESMSLFLQNKISDIDTKLKNGDADTDLATRLSWHKSNTALYDEAKSNNDKKIVGQRELLKKKMVQVQQRDFPELRTAYVESKKEALDGQHVAIGLSGTHQEVLTFEGDIFKPEQVQEDFMKNIYGIVNDLRFKKVVYKWSDAPDGHHNYEIKSKQDAEI
;
A
#
# COMPACT_ATOMS: atom_id res chain seq x y z
N MET A 1 -49.36 15.42 -68.98
CA MET A 1 -47.90 15.58 -69.01
C MET A 1 -47.49 15.92 -67.60
N GLU A 2 -46.88 14.94 -66.93
CA GLU A 2 -46.68 14.89 -65.48
C GLU A 2 -45.49 15.73 -64.99
N ILE A 3 -45.60 16.12 -63.73
CA ILE A 3 -44.72 17.01 -62.97
C ILE A 3 -43.48 16.23 -62.51
N HIS A 4 -42.28 16.71 -62.85
CA HIS A 4 -41.03 16.26 -62.23
C HIS A 4 -40.23 17.44 -61.68
N HIS A 5 -40.44 17.76 -60.40
CA HIS A 5 -39.53 18.60 -59.62
C HIS A 5 -39.39 18.06 -58.19
N HIS A 6 -38.64 16.97 -58.00
CA HIS A 6 -38.18 16.58 -56.66
C HIS A 6 -36.99 15.63 -56.72
N GLN A 7 -35.78 16.11 -57.05
CA GLN A 7 -34.59 15.26 -56.89
C GLN A 7 -33.23 15.96 -56.74
N GLN A 8 -33.17 17.28 -56.45
CA GLN A 8 -31.89 17.97 -56.22
C GLN A 8 -31.60 18.37 -54.76
N ARG A 9 -32.55 18.23 -53.83
CA ARG A 9 -32.39 18.68 -52.43
C ARG A 9 -31.71 17.68 -51.48
N THR A 10 -31.48 16.43 -51.89
CA THR A 10 -31.04 15.34 -50.99
C THR A 10 -29.52 15.16 -50.91
N ARG A 11 -28.74 15.60 -51.91
CA ARG A 11 -27.27 15.43 -51.92
C ARG A 11 -26.55 16.45 -51.02
N SER A 12 -26.97 17.71 -51.02
CA SER A 12 -26.36 18.76 -50.19
C SER A 12 -26.61 18.54 -48.70
N TYR A 13 -27.79 18.05 -48.32
CA TYR A 13 -28.15 17.74 -46.94
C TYR A 13 -27.24 16.67 -46.33
N ARG A 14 -26.84 15.66 -47.11
CA ARG A 14 -25.92 14.61 -46.65
C ARG A 14 -24.55 15.15 -46.30
N TYR A 15 -23.99 16.07 -47.10
CA TYR A 15 -22.69 16.68 -46.80
C TYR A 15 -22.74 17.57 -45.56
N VAL A 16 -23.84 18.32 -45.36
CA VAL A 16 -24.02 19.12 -44.13
C VAL A 16 -24.12 18.22 -42.90
N VAL A 17 -24.86 17.10 -42.99
CA VAL A 17 -24.96 16.12 -41.89
C VAL A 17 -23.60 15.49 -41.58
N TYR A 18 -22.79 15.13 -42.58
CA TYR A 18 -21.45 14.60 -42.34
C TYR A 18 -20.50 15.62 -41.70
N LEU A 19 -20.58 16.89 -42.10
CA LEU A 19 -19.79 17.96 -41.48
C LEU A 19 -20.18 18.19 -40.01
N VAL A 20 -21.47 18.14 -39.69
CA VAL A 20 -21.97 18.27 -38.31
C VAL A 20 -21.52 17.07 -37.47
N LEU A 21 -21.63 15.85 -37.99
CA LEU A 21 -21.19 14.64 -37.28
C LEU A 21 -19.66 14.63 -37.06
N ALA A 22 -18.87 15.08 -38.04
CA ALA A 22 -17.43 15.21 -37.90
C ALA A 22 -17.05 16.27 -36.84
N ALA A 23 -17.76 17.40 -36.79
CA ALA A 23 -17.55 18.44 -35.77
C ALA A 23 -17.93 17.94 -34.36
N ILE A 24 -19.01 17.18 -34.24
CA ILE A 24 -19.42 16.56 -32.97
C ILE A 24 -18.38 15.51 -32.53
N ALA A 25 -17.91 14.65 -33.43
CA ALA A 25 -16.89 13.64 -33.12
C ALA A 25 -15.55 14.29 -32.71
N ALA A 26 -15.14 15.36 -33.39
CA ALA A 26 -13.95 16.13 -33.04
C ALA A 26 -14.13 16.84 -31.69
N GLY A 27 -15.29 17.43 -31.41
CA GLY A 27 -15.61 18.08 -30.14
C GLY A 27 -15.64 17.11 -28.96
N ILE A 28 -16.21 15.91 -29.14
CA ILE A 28 -16.20 14.84 -28.14
C ILE A 28 -14.76 14.35 -27.91
N SER A 29 -13.99 14.16 -28.98
CA SER A 29 -12.58 13.75 -28.86
C SER A 29 -11.78 14.81 -28.10
N ILE A 30 -11.92 16.09 -28.45
CA ILE A 30 -11.27 17.20 -27.73
C ILE A 30 -11.77 17.25 -26.28
N TYR A 31 -13.05 17.05 -26.00
CA TYR A 31 -13.58 17.07 -24.63
C TYR A 31 -13.03 15.92 -23.75
N PHE A 32 -12.89 14.71 -24.31
CA PHE A 32 -12.34 13.57 -23.59
C PHE A 32 -10.80 13.55 -23.52
N TYR A 33 -10.11 14.16 -24.49
CA TYR A 33 -8.64 14.25 -24.53
C TYR A 33 -8.09 15.59 -24.04
N ALA A 34 -8.93 16.61 -23.83
CA ALA A 34 -8.50 17.85 -23.21
C ALA A 34 -8.11 17.56 -21.76
N PRO A 35 -6.91 17.99 -21.33
CA PRO A 35 -6.54 17.87 -19.94
C PRO A 35 -7.58 18.60 -19.09
N LYS A 36 -8.13 17.91 -18.08
CA LYS A 36 -8.98 18.55 -17.07
C LYS A 36 -8.24 19.78 -16.54
N PRO A 37 -8.91 20.92 -16.32
CA PRO A 37 -8.26 22.13 -15.84
C PRO A 37 -7.46 21.78 -14.59
N VAL A 38 -6.17 22.08 -14.64
CA VAL A 38 -5.25 21.84 -13.52
C VAL A 38 -5.80 22.62 -12.33
N ASN A 39 -6.21 21.91 -11.28
CA ASN A 39 -6.59 22.58 -10.04
C ASN A 39 -5.30 22.99 -9.33
N GLU A 40 -4.75 24.13 -9.72
CA GLU A 40 -3.47 24.66 -9.24
C GLU A 40 -3.40 24.68 -7.70
N ALA A 41 -4.48 25.12 -7.04
CA ALA A 41 -4.56 25.15 -5.58
C ALA A 41 -4.49 23.75 -4.93
N ALA A 42 -5.14 22.75 -5.55
CA ALA A 42 -5.04 21.36 -5.08
C ALA A 42 -3.63 20.78 -5.30
N ASN A 43 -2.99 21.11 -6.43
CA ASN A 43 -1.61 20.72 -6.69
C ASN A 43 -0.62 21.37 -5.74
N GLU A 44 -0.78 22.66 -5.43
CA GLU A 44 0.05 23.35 -4.45
C GLU A 44 -0.08 22.73 -3.06
N SER A 45 -1.31 22.44 -2.63
CA SER A 45 -1.59 21.77 -1.35
C SER A 45 -0.92 20.40 -1.30
N MET A 46 -1.12 19.56 -2.33
CA MET A 46 -0.49 18.25 -2.45
C MET A 46 1.04 18.34 -2.43
N SER A 47 1.61 19.30 -3.16
CA SER A 47 3.06 19.55 -3.18
C SER A 47 3.58 19.87 -1.78
N LEU A 48 2.87 20.70 -1.01
CA LEU A 48 3.26 21.03 0.36
C LEU A 48 3.21 19.81 1.27
N PHE A 49 2.14 19.00 1.19
CA PHE A 49 2.04 17.76 1.97
C PHE A 49 3.18 16.79 1.64
N LEU A 50 3.49 16.58 0.36
CA LEU A 50 4.59 15.72 -0.07
C LEU A 50 5.94 16.24 0.44
N GLN A 51 6.22 17.54 0.30
CA GLN A 51 7.47 18.13 0.78
C GLN A 51 7.63 18.02 2.30
N ASN A 52 6.57 18.31 3.05
CA ASN A 52 6.58 18.19 4.50
C ASN A 52 6.87 16.75 4.93
N LYS A 53 6.24 15.75 4.29
CA LYS A 53 6.51 14.34 4.58
C LYS A 53 7.89 13.88 4.17
N ILE A 54 8.41 14.34 3.04
CA ILE A 54 9.78 14.07 2.62
C ILE A 54 10.77 14.60 3.67
N SER A 55 10.55 15.81 4.17
CA SER A 55 11.39 16.43 5.21
C SER A 55 11.30 15.70 6.56
N ASP A 56 10.11 15.26 6.94
CA ASP A 56 9.87 14.43 8.14
C ASP A 56 10.63 13.10 8.04
N ILE A 57 10.54 12.41 6.90
CA ILE A 57 11.28 11.18 6.63
C ILE A 57 12.79 11.42 6.69
N ASP A 58 13.28 12.52 6.13
CA ASP A 58 14.71 12.85 6.19
C ASP A 58 15.20 13.07 7.61
N THR A 59 14.36 13.63 8.47
CA THR A 59 14.66 13.78 9.90
C THR A 59 14.70 12.42 10.58
N LYS A 60 13.70 11.56 10.32
CA LYS A 60 13.62 10.19 10.86
C LYS A 60 14.77 9.30 10.40
N LEU A 61 15.24 9.45 9.15
CA LEU A 61 16.42 8.74 8.63
C LEU A 61 17.71 9.16 9.34
N LYS A 62 17.83 10.43 9.71
CA LYS A 62 19.02 10.97 10.40
C LYS A 62 19.05 10.66 11.89
N ASN A 63 17.92 10.84 12.57
CA ASN A 63 17.87 10.86 14.02
C ASN A 63 17.39 9.52 14.63
N GLY A 64 16.85 8.62 13.81
CA GLY A 64 16.17 7.42 14.30
C GLY A 64 14.81 7.73 14.90
N ASP A 65 14.18 6.72 15.51
CA ASP A 65 12.83 6.85 16.09
C ASP A 65 12.61 5.86 17.25
N ALA A 66 13.62 5.71 18.12
CA ALA A 66 13.67 4.66 19.13
C ALA A 66 12.62 4.79 20.24
N ASP A 67 12.13 6.01 20.51
CA ASP A 67 11.23 6.29 21.63
C ASP A 67 9.74 6.28 21.26
N THR A 68 9.39 6.03 19.98
CA THR A 68 8.00 5.97 19.54
C THR A 68 7.43 4.56 19.65
N ASP A 69 6.20 4.46 20.17
CA ASP A 69 5.55 3.17 20.36
C ASP A 69 5.21 2.48 19.02
N LEU A 70 5.03 1.16 19.08
CA LEU A 70 4.76 0.29 17.94
C LEU A 70 3.56 0.77 17.08
N ALA A 71 2.47 1.19 17.73
CA ALA A 71 1.25 1.57 17.05
C ALA A 71 1.43 2.91 16.32
N THR A 72 2.12 3.86 16.95
CA THR A 72 2.48 5.15 16.34
C THR A 72 3.36 4.95 15.11
N ARG A 73 4.40 4.10 15.20
CA ARG A 73 5.29 3.81 14.07
C ARG A 73 4.55 3.12 12.91
N LEU A 74 3.68 2.15 13.18
CA LEU A 74 2.86 1.51 12.16
C LEU A 74 1.88 2.49 11.50
N SER A 75 1.23 3.34 12.29
CA SER A 75 0.32 4.38 11.80
C SER A 75 1.04 5.36 10.86
N TRP A 76 2.27 5.75 11.21
CA TRP A 76 3.10 6.61 10.37
C TRP A 76 3.37 5.98 8.99
N HIS A 77 3.70 4.68 8.93
CA HIS A 77 3.87 3.97 7.65
C HIS A 77 2.59 3.93 6.82
N LYS A 78 1.44 3.64 7.46
CA LYS A 78 0.12 3.62 6.79
C LYS A 78 -0.26 5.00 6.24
N SER A 79 -0.04 6.06 7.02
CA SER A 79 -0.33 7.44 6.61
C SER A 79 0.51 7.87 5.41
N ASN A 80 1.80 7.54 5.38
CA ASN A 80 2.66 7.87 4.25
C ASN A 80 2.29 7.09 2.98
N THR A 81 1.87 5.83 3.14
CA THR A 81 1.35 5.00 2.03
C THR A 81 0.09 5.61 1.44
N ALA A 82 -0.84 6.05 2.28
CA ALA A 82 -2.06 6.72 1.84
C ALA A 82 -1.78 8.00 1.05
N LEU A 83 -0.84 8.84 1.52
CA LEU A 83 -0.44 10.05 0.79
C LEU A 83 0.19 9.72 -0.57
N TYR A 84 1.04 8.69 -0.64
CA TYR A 84 1.62 8.23 -1.90
C TYR A 84 0.53 7.77 -2.88
N ASP A 85 -0.45 6.99 -2.41
CA ASP A 85 -1.55 6.50 -3.24
C ASP A 85 -2.48 7.61 -3.73
N GLU A 86 -2.75 8.61 -2.88
CA GLU A 86 -3.51 9.81 -3.27
C GLU A 86 -2.79 10.58 -4.40
N ALA A 87 -1.48 10.78 -4.26
CA ALA A 87 -0.64 11.44 -5.25
C ALA A 87 -0.44 10.62 -6.54
N LYS A 88 -0.75 9.31 -6.54
CA LYS A 88 -0.55 8.42 -7.69
C LYS A 88 -1.42 8.80 -8.89
N SER A 89 -2.61 9.35 -8.62
CA SER A 89 -3.56 9.78 -9.65
C SER A 89 -3.23 11.14 -10.28
N ASN A 90 -2.29 11.89 -9.69
CA ASN A 90 -1.93 13.22 -10.15
C ASN A 90 -0.87 13.14 -11.26
N ASN A 91 -1.15 13.81 -12.38
CA ASN A 91 -0.28 13.82 -13.57
C ASN A 91 0.63 15.06 -13.65
N ASP A 92 0.55 15.98 -12.69
CA ASP A 92 1.43 17.13 -12.63
C ASP A 92 2.90 16.69 -12.46
N LYS A 93 3.80 17.23 -13.28
CA LYS A 93 5.21 16.80 -13.31
C LYS A 93 5.91 17.00 -11.98
N LYS A 94 5.61 18.08 -11.26
CA LYS A 94 6.20 18.37 -9.95
C LYS A 94 5.72 17.36 -8.91
N ILE A 95 4.41 17.08 -8.90
CA ILE A 95 3.81 16.09 -7.99
C ILE A 95 4.34 14.69 -8.27
N VAL A 96 4.45 14.29 -9.53
CA VAL A 96 5.05 13.01 -9.91
C VAL A 96 6.50 12.90 -9.40
N GLY A 97 7.32 13.93 -9.60
CA GLY A 97 8.70 13.94 -9.11
C GLY A 97 8.80 13.83 -7.59
N GLN A 98 7.96 14.57 -6.86
CA GLN A 98 7.90 14.51 -5.40
C GLN A 98 7.40 13.14 -4.91
N ARG A 99 6.40 12.55 -5.56
CA ARG A 99 5.88 11.22 -5.23
C ARG A 99 6.94 10.14 -5.38
N GLU A 100 7.72 10.15 -6.47
CA GLU A 100 8.80 9.18 -6.66
C GLU A 100 9.93 9.36 -5.62
N LEU A 101 10.23 10.61 -5.23
CA LEU A 101 11.17 10.88 -4.14
C LEU A 101 10.64 10.38 -2.79
N LEU A 102 9.37 10.63 -2.49
CA LEU A 102 8.69 10.13 -1.29
C LEU A 102 8.77 8.60 -1.24
N LYS A 103 8.40 7.92 -2.33
CA LYS A 103 8.49 6.45 -2.45
C LYS A 103 9.90 5.95 -2.11
N LYS A 104 10.92 6.53 -2.75
CA LYS A 104 12.32 6.12 -2.53
C LYS A 104 12.71 6.21 -1.05
N LYS A 105 12.34 7.30 -0.38
CA LYS A 105 12.66 7.52 1.04
C LYS A 105 11.82 6.64 1.96
N MET A 106 10.54 6.43 1.66
CA MET A 106 9.69 5.50 2.40
C MET A 106 10.27 4.09 2.39
N VAL A 107 10.70 3.59 1.22
CA VAL A 107 11.34 2.26 1.11
C VAL A 107 12.57 2.16 2.02
N GLN A 108 13.42 3.19 2.05
CA GLN A 108 14.60 3.22 2.92
C GLN A 108 14.22 3.12 4.40
N VAL A 109 13.23 3.88 4.85
CA VAL A 109 12.76 3.81 6.25
C VAL A 109 12.13 2.46 6.54
N GLN A 110 11.26 1.96 5.67
CA GLN A 110 10.57 0.68 5.87
C GLN A 110 11.56 -0.48 6.02
N GLN A 111 12.59 -0.56 5.18
CA GLN A 111 13.60 -1.61 5.24
C GLN A 111 14.40 -1.58 6.55
N ARG A 112 14.57 -0.41 7.16
CA ARG A 112 15.20 -0.25 8.48
C ARG A 112 14.21 -0.57 9.61
N ASP A 113 13.01 0.01 9.56
CA ASP A 113 12.06 0.02 10.66
C ASP A 113 11.32 -1.32 10.82
N PHE A 114 10.94 -2.02 9.74
CA PHE A 114 10.14 -3.24 9.89
C PHE A 114 10.83 -4.34 10.71
N PRO A 115 12.13 -4.64 10.52
CA PRO A 115 12.85 -5.53 11.43
C PRO A 115 12.76 -5.08 12.90
N GLU A 116 12.99 -3.80 13.18
CA GLU A 116 12.91 -3.26 14.55
C GLU A 116 11.48 -3.36 15.12
N LEU A 117 10.45 -3.12 14.31
CA LEU A 117 9.05 -3.26 14.71
C LEU A 117 8.70 -4.70 15.07
N ARG A 118 9.25 -5.69 14.34
CA ARG A 118 9.10 -7.12 14.66
C ARG A 118 9.78 -7.46 15.98
N THR A 119 11.00 -6.97 16.21
CA THR A 119 11.71 -7.09 17.51
C THR A 119 10.86 -6.52 18.64
N ALA A 120 10.43 -5.27 18.53
CA ALA A 120 9.65 -4.59 19.56
C ALA A 120 8.32 -5.30 19.84
N TYR A 121 7.66 -5.84 18.81
CA TYR A 121 6.47 -6.66 18.99
C TYR A 121 6.74 -7.89 19.85
N VAL A 122 7.79 -8.65 19.55
CA VAL A 122 8.14 -9.86 20.32
C VAL A 122 8.53 -9.52 21.76
N GLU A 123 9.35 -8.50 21.96
CA GLU A 123 9.72 -8.03 23.29
C GLU A 123 8.50 -7.62 24.12
N SER A 124 7.54 -6.92 23.50
CA SER A 124 6.30 -6.49 24.18
C SER A 124 5.38 -7.64 24.62
N LYS A 125 5.54 -8.84 24.02
CA LYS A 125 4.70 -10.01 24.29
C LYS A 125 5.37 -11.06 25.15
N LYS A 126 6.69 -10.99 25.28
CA LYS A 126 7.51 -12.01 25.92
C LYS A 126 7.05 -12.32 27.34
N GLU A 127 6.93 -11.31 28.21
CA GLU A 127 6.53 -11.52 29.60
C GLU A 127 5.13 -12.15 29.74
N ALA A 128 4.17 -11.69 28.93
CA ALA A 128 2.80 -12.19 28.98
C ALA A 128 2.69 -13.65 28.49
N LEU A 129 3.49 -14.03 27.49
CA LEU A 129 3.51 -15.39 26.94
C LEU A 129 4.34 -16.35 27.80
N ASP A 130 5.45 -15.88 28.39
CA ASP A 130 6.25 -16.65 29.34
C ASP A 130 5.38 -17.10 30.53
N GLY A 131 4.48 -16.23 31.01
CA GLY A 131 3.48 -16.56 32.05
C GLY A 131 2.47 -17.65 31.65
N GLN A 132 2.36 -17.97 30.35
CA GLN A 132 1.53 -19.04 29.80
C GLN A 132 2.34 -20.24 29.33
N HIS A 133 3.64 -20.30 29.67
CA HIS A 133 4.58 -21.32 29.18
C HIS A 133 4.70 -21.36 27.65
N VAL A 134 4.55 -20.19 27.01
CA VAL A 134 4.76 -20.02 25.57
C VAL A 134 5.97 -19.13 25.36
N ALA A 135 7.02 -19.68 24.76
CA ALA A 135 8.14 -18.88 24.29
C ALA A 135 7.81 -18.23 22.94
N ILE A 136 8.36 -17.05 22.69
CA ILE A 136 8.20 -16.30 21.43
C ILE A 136 9.58 -15.88 20.91
N GLY A 137 9.80 -16.01 19.60
CA GLY A 137 11.10 -15.74 18.99
C GLY A 137 11.01 -15.31 17.54
N LEU A 138 12.13 -14.77 17.05
CA LEU A 138 12.30 -14.29 15.68
C LEU A 138 13.44 -15.04 15.00
N SER A 139 13.28 -15.30 13.71
CA SER A 139 14.34 -15.80 12.84
C SER A 139 14.20 -15.27 11.42
N GLY A 140 15.16 -15.59 10.54
CA GLY A 140 15.28 -15.01 9.20
C GLY A 140 16.20 -13.79 9.17
N THR A 141 16.63 -13.39 7.97
CA THR A 141 17.65 -12.35 7.78
C THR A 141 17.18 -10.98 8.25
N HIS A 142 15.88 -10.70 8.14
CA HIS A 142 15.19 -9.47 8.54
C HIS A 142 14.14 -9.74 9.61
N GLN A 143 14.32 -10.84 10.37
CA GLN A 143 13.40 -11.26 11.44
C GLN A 143 11.97 -11.55 10.96
N GLU A 144 11.81 -11.96 9.71
CA GLU A 144 10.52 -12.16 9.05
C GLU A 144 9.79 -13.45 9.42
N VAL A 145 10.39 -14.30 10.26
CA VAL A 145 9.79 -15.54 10.76
C VAL A 145 9.51 -15.40 12.25
N LEU A 146 8.24 -15.44 12.62
CA LEU A 146 7.77 -15.42 14.01
C LEU A 146 7.55 -16.86 14.49
N THR A 147 8.12 -17.22 15.64
CA THR A 147 7.93 -18.55 16.24
C THR A 147 7.26 -18.41 17.60
N PHE A 148 6.23 -19.22 17.84
CA PHE A 148 5.70 -19.47 19.17
C PHE A 148 5.94 -20.93 19.53
N GLU A 149 6.50 -21.17 20.71
CA GLU A 149 6.88 -22.50 21.18
C GLU A 149 6.18 -22.81 22.51
N GLY A 150 5.45 -23.94 22.55
CA GLY A 150 4.76 -24.41 23.75
C GLY A 150 3.80 -25.57 23.43
N ASP A 151 3.62 -26.46 24.40
CA ASP A 151 2.80 -27.68 24.27
C ASP A 151 1.34 -27.38 23.90
N ILE A 152 0.85 -26.18 24.25
CA ILE A 152 -0.51 -25.71 23.96
C ILE A 152 -0.81 -25.68 22.45
N PHE A 153 0.21 -25.57 21.60
CA PHE A 153 0.03 -25.54 20.14
C PHE A 153 -0.08 -26.92 19.50
N LYS A 154 0.06 -28.03 20.23
CA LYS A 154 -0.09 -29.37 19.66
C LYS A 154 -1.45 -29.59 18.95
N PRO A 155 -2.60 -29.12 19.46
CA PRO A 155 -3.88 -29.25 18.77
C PRO A 155 -4.04 -28.22 17.63
N GLU A 156 -4.44 -28.69 16.45
CA GLU A 156 -4.65 -27.84 15.26
C GLU A 156 -5.66 -26.70 15.50
N GLN A 157 -6.75 -26.96 16.23
CA GLN A 157 -7.75 -25.94 16.56
C GLN A 157 -7.16 -24.75 17.30
N VAL A 158 -6.22 -24.99 18.23
CA VAL A 158 -5.56 -23.92 18.98
C VAL A 158 -4.69 -23.07 18.06
N GLN A 159 -3.97 -23.71 17.13
CA GLN A 159 -3.14 -23.02 16.14
C GLN A 159 -4.00 -22.10 15.25
N GLU A 160 -5.13 -22.61 14.75
CA GLU A 160 -6.05 -21.83 13.92
C GLU A 160 -6.64 -20.64 14.66
N ASP A 161 -7.12 -20.85 15.88
CA ASP A 161 -7.76 -19.79 16.66
C ASP A 161 -6.76 -18.72 17.09
N PHE A 162 -5.54 -19.13 17.47
CA PHE A 162 -4.45 -18.20 17.73
C PHE A 162 -4.09 -17.41 16.47
N MET A 163 -3.96 -18.09 15.31
CA MET A 163 -3.66 -17.45 14.04
C MET A 163 -4.72 -16.42 13.64
N LYS A 164 -6.02 -16.74 13.77
CA LYS A 164 -7.12 -15.78 13.50
C LYS A 164 -6.97 -14.50 14.31
N ASN A 165 -6.54 -14.61 15.57
CA ASN A 165 -6.38 -13.46 16.47
C ASN A 165 -5.16 -12.60 16.13
N ILE A 166 -4.05 -13.21 15.70
CA ILE A 166 -2.80 -12.48 15.44
C ILE A 166 -2.60 -12.11 13.96
N TYR A 167 -3.39 -12.64 13.03
CA TYR A 167 -3.16 -12.47 11.59
C TYR A 167 -3.04 -11.00 11.19
N GLY A 168 -3.90 -10.13 11.72
CA GLY A 168 -3.87 -8.70 11.42
C GLY A 168 -2.53 -8.05 11.74
N ILE A 169 -2.03 -8.25 12.97
CA ILE A 169 -0.77 -7.65 13.40
C ILE A 169 0.43 -8.30 12.71
N VAL A 170 0.40 -9.62 12.48
CA VAL A 170 1.46 -10.33 11.76
C VAL A 170 1.58 -9.86 10.31
N ASN A 171 0.45 -9.64 9.65
CA ASN A 171 0.39 -9.10 8.29
C ASN A 171 0.85 -7.63 8.24
N ASP A 172 0.42 -6.80 9.19
CA ASP A 172 0.80 -5.39 9.28
C ASP A 172 2.30 -5.21 9.55
N LEU A 173 2.89 -6.09 10.37
CA LEU A 173 4.33 -6.16 10.63
C LEU A 173 5.11 -6.89 9.52
N ARG A 174 4.43 -7.27 8.43
CA ARG A 174 5.03 -7.87 7.24
C ARG A 174 5.82 -9.13 7.51
N PHE A 175 5.47 -9.91 8.53
CA PHE A 175 6.04 -11.25 8.69
C PHE A 175 5.73 -12.09 7.45
N LYS A 176 6.65 -12.99 7.10
CA LYS A 176 6.48 -13.95 6.00
C LYS A 176 5.98 -15.29 6.49
N LYS A 177 6.28 -15.63 7.73
CA LYS A 177 5.96 -16.94 8.30
C LYS A 177 5.66 -16.83 9.79
N VAL A 178 4.68 -17.61 10.22
CA VAL A 178 4.46 -17.93 11.64
C VAL A 178 4.69 -19.43 11.81
N VAL A 179 5.46 -19.80 12.83
CA VAL A 179 5.75 -21.18 13.21
C VAL A 179 5.16 -21.42 14.59
N TYR A 180 4.35 -22.47 14.72
CA TYR A 180 3.98 -23.01 16.02
C TYR A 180 4.80 -24.28 16.26
N LYS A 181 5.51 -24.35 17.38
CA LYS A 181 6.36 -25.48 17.76
C LYS A 181 5.92 -26.04 19.11
N TRP A 182 5.82 -27.36 19.23
CA TRP A 182 5.49 -28.06 20.48
C TRP A 182 6.41 -29.27 20.75
N SER A 183 7.33 -29.59 19.83
CA SER A 183 8.35 -30.62 20.04
C SER A 183 9.51 -30.41 19.06
N ASP A 184 10.68 -30.98 19.38
CA ASP A 184 11.83 -31.05 18.45
C ASP A 184 11.71 -32.21 17.45
N ALA A 185 10.68 -33.06 17.57
CA ALA A 185 10.39 -34.10 16.59
C ALA A 185 10.05 -33.49 15.21
N PRO A 186 10.25 -34.22 14.09
CA PRO A 186 9.96 -33.71 12.74
C PRO A 186 8.51 -33.23 12.53
N ASP A 187 7.55 -33.83 13.24
CA ASP A 187 6.13 -33.48 13.25
C ASP A 187 5.75 -32.52 14.40
N GLY A 188 6.75 -32.04 15.15
CA GLY A 188 6.60 -31.19 16.32
C GLY A 188 6.32 -29.71 16.04
N HIS A 189 5.96 -29.36 14.80
CA HIS A 189 5.75 -27.98 14.39
C HIS A 189 4.73 -27.84 13.24
N HIS A 190 4.17 -26.65 13.10
CA HIS A 190 3.32 -26.25 11.98
C HIS A 190 3.72 -24.86 11.46
N ASN A 191 3.70 -24.70 10.14
CA ASN A 191 4.12 -23.47 9.46
C ASN A 191 2.92 -22.80 8.76
N TYR A 192 2.68 -21.53 9.07
CA TYR A 192 1.75 -20.66 8.35
C TYR A 192 2.51 -19.67 7.49
N GLU A 193 2.28 -19.71 6.17
CA GLU A 193 2.79 -18.69 5.25
C GLU A 193 1.88 -17.46 5.25
N ILE A 194 2.48 -16.28 5.37
CA ILE A 194 1.77 -15.00 5.45
C ILE A 194 1.98 -14.23 4.15
N LYS A 195 0.88 -13.95 3.45
CA LYS A 195 0.89 -13.20 2.18
C LYS A 195 0.99 -11.69 2.41
N SER A 196 2.04 -11.26 3.11
CA SER A 196 2.30 -9.85 3.40
C SER A 196 3.18 -9.21 2.31
N LYS A 197 3.11 -7.88 2.21
CA LYS A 197 4.00 -7.05 1.37
C LYS A 197 5.47 -7.20 1.80
N GLN A 198 6.43 -7.15 0.88
CA GLN A 198 7.85 -7.02 1.23
C GLN A 198 8.13 -5.68 1.92
N ASP A 199 9.20 -5.57 2.71
CA ASP A 199 9.54 -4.33 3.42
C ASP A 199 9.82 -3.16 2.45
N ALA A 200 10.24 -3.45 1.22
CA ALA A 200 10.45 -2.46 0.18
C ALA A 200 9.20 -2.11 -0.66
N GLU A 201 8.06 -2.73 -0.40
CA GLU A 201 6.80 -2.43 -1.10
C GLU A 201 6.04 -1.28 -0.43
N ILE A 202 5.36 -0.49 -1.25
CA ILE A 202 4.44 0.59 -0.86
C ILE A 202 3.03 0.14 -1.12
#